data_AF-A0A351Y333-F1
#
_entry.id   AF-A0A351Y333-F1
#
_cell.length_a   1.000
_cell.length_b   1.000
_cell.length_c   1.000
_cell.angle_alpha   90.00
_cell.angle_beta   90.00
_cell.angle_gamma   90.00
#
_symmetry.space_group_name_H-M   'P 1'
#
loop_
_entity.id
_entity.type
_entity.pdbx_description
1 polymer ?
#
loop_
_entity_poly.entity_id
_entity_poly.type
_entity_poly.pdbx_seq_one_letter_code
_entity_poly.pdbx_strand_id
1 'polypeptide(L)'
;MRDTVMKNIFDKPKFTLIYHYEDGILDFMIGAYPEYQQILEGAISAQFPNCSIEKTTRPHFFKRKYRDIMPLEPKKDPIFNIKIYKQQPDDPINNIVDAIGKVSRYDTLSIVIPIKPVGHKFNLRSQKAVDRLYKNLSVYEHRNQWRKYIIMPRKLI
;
A
#
# COMPACT_ATOMS: atom_id res chain seq x y z
N MET A 1 31.66 2.29 -1.45
CA MET A 1 31.10 3.29 -2.40
C MET A 1 29.82 2.81 -3.10
N ARG A 2 29.78 1.62 -3.71
CA ARG A 2 28.54 1.04 -4.29
C ARG A 2 27.41 0.87 -3.26
N ASP A 3 27.75 0.40 -2.05
CA ASP A 3 26.76 0.21 -0.99
C ASP A 3 26.16 1.51 -0.49
N THR A 4 26.91 2.62 -0.53
CA THR A 4 26.44 3.95 -0.12
C THR A 4 25.48 4.55 -1.15
N VAL A 5 25.73 4.29 -2.44
CA VAL A 5 24.86 4.73 -3.54
C VAL A 5 23.60 3.86 -3.62
N MET A 6 23.73 2.54 -3.47
CA MET A 6 22.59 1.62 -3.35
C MET A 6 21.76 1.94 -2.11
N LYS A 7 22.39 2.23 -0.97
CA LYS A 7 21.70 2.72 0.23
C LYS A 7 20.98 4.03 -0.07
N ASN A 8 21.57 5.05 -0.67
CA ASN A 8 20.83 6.29 -0.97
C ASN A 8 19.69 6.14 -1.99
N ILE A 9 19.75 5.18 -2.93
CA ILE A 9 18.72 4.94 -3.96
C ILE A 9 17.63 3.98 -3.47
N PHE A 10 17.99 2.99 -2.66
CA PHE A 10 17.12 1.94 -2.10
C PHE A 10 16.94 2.09 -0.59
N ASP A 11 17.08 3.32 -0.08
CA ASP A 11 17.33 3.75 1.32
C ASP A 11 16.42 3.20 2.40
N LYS A 12 15.40 2.45 2.00
CA LYS A 12 14.46 1.92 2.94
C LYS A 12 13.86 0.60 2.46
N PRO A 13 13.72 -0.38 3.37
CA PRO A 13 13.15 -1.68 3.04
C PRO A 13 11.76 -1.51 2.46
N LYS A 14 11.52 -2.15 1.31
CA LYS A 14 10.22 -2.23 0.67
C LYS A 14 9.76 -3.66 0.84
N PHE A 15 8.55 -3.82 1.34
CA PHE A 15 7.89 -5.10 1.41
C PHE A 15 6.63 -5.02 0.55
N THR A 16 6.26 -6.12 -0.08
CA THR A 16 4.97 -6.26 -0.75
C THR A 16 4.30 -7.46 -0.16
N LEU A 17 3.14 -7.25 0.45
CA LEU A 17 2.29 -8.35 0.90
C LEU A 17 1.28 -8.62 -0.20
N ILE A 18 1.12 -9.88 -0.58
CA ILE A 18 0.24 -10.27 -1.67
C ILE A 18 -0.65 -11.40 -1.20
N TYR A 19 -1.96 -11.16 -1.29
CA TYR A 19 -3.00 -12.15 -1.07
C TYR A 19 -3.55 -12.52 -2.43
N HIS A 20 -3.40 -13.78 -2.81
CA HIS A 20 -3.86 -14.28 -4.10
C HIS A 20 -4.87 -15.40 -3.90
N TYR A 21 -6.07 -15.22 -4.43
CA TYR A 21 -7.14 -16.21 -4.37
C TYR A 21 -7.46 -16.71 -5.77
N GLU A 22 -7.32 -18.01 -5.98
CA GLU A 22 -7.64 -18.71 -7.22
C GLU A 22 -8.10 -20.13 -6.89
N ASP A 23 -9.12 -20.62 -7.60
CA ASP A 23 -9.64 -21.99 -7.49
C ASP A 23 -10.02 -22.44 -6.05
N GLY A 24 -10.40 -21.48 -5.19
CA GLY A 24 -10.76 -21.75 -3.80
C GLY A 24 -9.58 -21.83 -2.83
N ILE A 25 -8.36 -21.55 -3.29
CA ILE A 25 -7.13 -21.55 -2.50
C ILE A 25 -6.67 -20.10 -2.30
N LEU A 26 -6.26 -19.77 -1.08
CA LEU A 26 -5.66 -18.48 -0.74
C LEU A 26 -4.16 -18.65 -0.51
N ASP A 27 -3.37 -18.06 -1.40
CA ASP A 27 -1.92 -18.00 -1.32
C ASP A 27 -1.46 -16.69 -0.66
N PHE A 28 -0.50 -16.82 0.25
CA PHE A 28 0.18 -15.71 0.90
C PHE A 28 1.59 -15.58 0.32
N MET A 29 1.85 -14.47 -0.37
CA MET A 29 3.17 -14.21 -0.96
C MET A 29 3.76 -12.92 -0.40
N ILE A 30 5.06 -12.95 -0.10
CA ILE A 30 5.79 -11.80 0.42
C ILE A 30 6.93 -11.46 -0.53
N GLY A 31 6.84 -10.29 -1.15
CA GLY A 31 7.93 -9.67 -1.90
C GLY A 31 8.84 -8.91 -0.94
N ALA A 32 10.07 -9.38 -0.75
CA ALA A 32 11.06 -8.73 0.10
C ALA A 32 12.45 -8.85 -0.51
N TYR A 33 13.39 -8.06 0.03
CA TYR A 33 14.79 -8.22 -0.35
C TYR A 33 15.38 -9.50 0.26
N PRO A 34 16.36 -10.15 -0.41
CA PRO A 34 16.95 -11.40 0.06
C PRO A 34 17.53 -11.35 1.47
N GLU A 35 18.02 -10.19 1.91
CA GLU A 35 18.63 -10.05 3.25
C GLU A 35 17.61 -10.21 4.39
N TYR A 36 16.31 -10.04 4.11
CA TYR A 36 15.23 -10.20 5.09
C TYR A 36 14.62 -11.61 5.11
N GLN A 37 15.09 -12.52 4.25
CA GLN A 37 14.51 -13.86 4.08
C GLN A 37 14.42 -14.63 5.40
N GLN A 38 15.52 -14.71 6.15
CA GLN A 38 15.58 -15.46 7.40
C GLN A 38 14.63 -14.91 8.48
N ILE A 39 14.46 -13.58 8.53
CA ILE A 39 13.56 -12.92 9.48
C ILE A 39 12.10 -13.23 9.12
N LEU A 40 11.77 -13.20 7.82
CA LEU A 40 10.43 -13.50 7.33
C LEU A 40 10.07 -14.97 7.54
N GLU A 41 10.96 -15.89 7.18
CA GLU A 41 10.75 -17.33 7.40
C GLU A 41 10.49 -17.62 8.88
N GLY A 42 11.29 -17.04 9.78
CA GLY A 42 11.10 -17.17 11.23
C GLY A 42 9.74 -16.64 11.69
N ALA A 43 9.34 -15.45 11.23
CA ALA A 43 8.05 -14.85 11.59
C ALA A 43 6.85 -15.65 11.07
N ILE A 44 6.90 -16.12 9.81
CA ILE A 44 5.83 -16.93 9.20
C ILE A 44 5.73 -18.28 9.91
N SER A 45 6.87 -18.93 10.19
CA SER A 45 6.90 -20.24 10.86
C SER A 45 6.38 -20.16 12.30
N ALA A 46 6.64 -19.04 12.99
CA ALA A 46 6.11 -18.80 14.32
C ALA A 46 4.57 -18.64 14.32
N GLN A 47 4.01 -18.02 13.29
CA GLN A 47 2.58 -17.80 13.15
C GLN A 47 1.85 -19.02 12.56
N PHE A 48 2.48 -19.72 11.62
CA PHE A 48 1.93 -20.84 10.85
C PHE A 48 2.93 -22.02 10.86
N PRO A 49 2.97 -22.82 11.95
CA PRO A 49 4.01 -23.84 12.13
C PRO A 49 4.01 -24.96 11.08
N ASN A 50 2.90 -25.16 10.37
CA ASN A 50 2.74 -26.19 9.35
C ASN A 50 2.73 -25.64 7.91
N CYS A 51 3.13 -24.38 7.69
CA CYS A 51 3.15 -23.82 6.34
C CYS A 51 4.37 -24.31 5.53
N SER A 52 4.17 -24.54 4.22
CA SER A 52 5.27 -24.74 3.27
C SER A 52 5.73 -23.37 2.77
N ILE A 53 6.99 -23.02 3.01
CA ILE A 53 7.58 -21.76 2.53
C ILE A 53 8.40 -22.06 1.28
N GLU A 54 7.97 -21.49 0.15
CA GLU A 54 8.65 -21.68 -1.14
C GLU A 54 9.12 -20.33 -1.71
N LYS A 55 10.29 -20.36 -2.36
CA LYS A 55 10.85 -19.19 -3.03
C LYS A 55 10.42 -19.15 -4.50
N THR A 56 9.57 -18.19 -4.84
CA THR A 56 9.15 -17.94 -6.23
C THR A 56 9.87 -16.73 -6.81
N THR A 57 10.45 -16.86 -8.01
CA THR A 57 11.16 -15.77 -8.69
C THR A 57 10.21 -14.77 -9.36
N ARG A 58 9.09 -15.24 -9.90
CA ARG A 58 8.02 -14.42 -10.49
C ARG A 58 6.66 -15.07 -10.28
N PRO A 59 5.84 -14.58 -9.36
CA PRO A 59 4.47 -15.08 -9.22
C PRO A 59 3.64 -14.71 -10.45
N HIS A 60 2.96 -15.70 -11.03
CA HIS A 60 1.96 -15.49 -12.08
C HIS A 60 0.58 -15.36 -11.43
N PHE A 61 0.16 -14.14 -11.11
CA PHE A 61 -1.11 -13.87 -10.42
C PHE A 61 -2.36 -14.11 -11.27
N PHE A 62 -2.20 -14.21 -12.59
CA PHE A 62 -3.32 -14.10 -13.51
C PHE A 62 -3.08 -15.04 -14.68
N LYS A 63 -3.61 -16.26 -14.57
CA LYS A 63 -3.51 -17.27 -15.65
C LYS A 63 -4.46 -16.96 -16.81
N ARG A 64 -5.55 -16.24 -16.55
CA ARG A 64 -6.59 -15.89 -17.53
C ARG A 64 -6.35 -14.49 -18.11
N LYS A 65 -6.68 -14.29 -19.40
CA LYS A 65 -6.70 -12.96 -20.02
C LYS A 65 -7.91 -12.18 -19.53
N TYR A 66 -7.70 -11.03 -18.88
CA TYR A 66 -8.76 -10.10 -18.51
C TYR A 66 -8.99 -9.09 -19.62
N ARG A 67 -10.26 -8.77 -19.90
CA ARG A 67 -10.64 -7.80 -20.95
C ARG A 67 -10.81 -6.39 -20.41
N ASP A 68 -11.28 -6.23 -19.17
CA ASP A 68 -11.62 -4.92 -18.60
C ASP A 68 -10.95 -4.73 -17.23
N ILE A 69 -10.15 -3.67 -17.11
CA ILE A 69 -9.57 -3.22 -15.84
C ILE A 69 -10.17 -1.85 -15.55
N MET A 70 -10.95 -1.73 -14.49
CA MET A 70 -11.41 -0.44 -13.98
C MET A 70 -10.59 -0.07 -12.73
N PRO A 71 -9.61 0.84 -12.82
CA PRO A 71 -8.86 1.27 -11.65
C PRO A 71 -9.79 2.03 -10.70
N LEU A 72 -9.87 1.57 -9.46
CA LEU A 72 -10.52 2.30 -8.37
C LEU A 72 -9.47 3.17 -7.68
N GLU A 73 -9.48 4.46 -7.97
CA GLU A 73 -8.61 5.43 -7.32
C GLU A 73 -9.41 6.31 -6.35
N PRO A 74 -8.84 6.63 -5.17
CA PRO A 74 -9.49 7.56 -4.26
C PRO A 74 -9.58 8.94 -4.92
N LYS A 75 -10.77 9.54 -4.92
CA LYS A 75 -11.01 10.89 -5.48
C LYS A 75 -10.16 11.98 -4.83
N LYS A 76 -9.66 11.74 -3.61
CA LYS A 76 -8.82 12.65 -2.84
C LYS A 76 -7.52 11.95 -2.50
N ASP A 77 -6.42 12.68 -2.57
CA ASP A 77 -5.11 12.15 -2.16
C ASP A 77 -5.13 11.66 -0.71
N PRO A 78 -4.55 10.48 -0.42
CA PRO A 78 -4.32 10.06 0.95
C PRO A 78 -3.25 10.95 1.58
N ILE A 79 -3.63 11.72 2.60
CA ILE A 79 -2.71 12.64 3.30
C ILE A 79 -2.09 11.98 4.54
N PHE A 80 -2.73 10.94 5.05
CA PHE A 80 -2.26 10.18 6.20
C PHE A 80 -1.78 8.82 5.75
N ASN A 81 -0.68 8.37 6.33
CA ASN A 81 -0.29 6.97 6.24
C ASN A 81 -1.28 6.13 7.04
N ILE A 82 -1.44 4.87 6.66
CA ILE A 82 -2.08 3.87 7.50
C ILE A 82 -1.30 3.85 8.83
N LYS A 83 -1.94 4.26 9.93
CA LYS A 83 -1.34 4.15 11.26
C LYS A 83 -1.27 2.67 11.60
N ILE A 84 -0.06 2.17 11.74
CA ILE A 84 0.19 0.84 12.31
C ILE A 84 0.12 1.02 13.84
N TYR A 85 -0.89 0.44 14.47
CA TYR A 85 -1.02 0.47 15.93
C TYR A 85 -0.06 -0.55 16.55
N LYS A 86 0.52 -0.24 17.72
CA LYS A 86 1.39 -1.17 18.47
C LYS A 86 0.66 -2.45 18.88
N GLN A 87 -0.65 -2.38 19.07
CA GLN A 87 -1.53 -3.50 19.35
C GLN A 87 -2.76 -3.31 18.48
N GLN A 88 -3.03 -4.26 17.59
CA GLN A 88 -4.32 -4.36 16.93
C GLN A 88 -5.16 -5.38 17.72
N PRO A 89 -6.40 -5.05 18.12
CA PRO A 89 -7.23 -5.94 18.93
C PRO A 89 -7.64 -7.22 18.17
N ASP A 90 -7.75 -7.13 16.85
CA ASP A 90 -8.00 -8.25 15.94
C ASP A 90 -6.98 -8.26 14.81
N ASP A 91 -6.67 -9.44 14.27
CA ASP A 91 -5.80 -9.56 13.10
C ASP A 91 -6.55 -9.02 11.87
N PRO A 92 -6.14 -7.88 11.29
CA PRO A 92 -6.80 -7.32 10.11
C PRO A 92 -6.76 -8.30 8.92
N ILE A 93 -5.84 -9.26 8.93
CA ILE A 93 -5.73 -10.31 7.92
C ILE A 93 -6.97 -11.21 7.96
N ASN A 94 -7.49 -11.56 9.14
CA ASN A 94 -8.65 -12.45 9.25
C ASN A 94 -9.88 -11.87 8.56
N ASN A 95 -10.16 -10.58 8.77
CA ASN A 95 -11.28 -9.92 8.09
C ASN A 95 -11.10 -9.87 6.56
N ILE A 96 -9.86 -9.73 6.09
CA ILE A 96 -9.55 -9.80 4.64
C ILE A 96 -9.79 -11.22 4.14
N VAL A 97 -9.29 -12.25 4.84
CA VAL A 97 -9.48 -13.67 4.50
C VAL A 97 -10.96 -14.02 4.46
N ASP A 98 -11.76 -13.60 5.44
CA ASP A 98 -13.20 -13.84 5.52
C ASP A 98 -13.97 -13.16 4.37
N ALA A 99 -13.52 -11.97 3.95
CA ALA A 99 -14.08 -11.28 2.80
C ALA A 99 -13.71 -12.00 1.49
N ILE A 100 -12.48 -12.49 1.37
CA ILE A 100 -12.00 -13.26 0.22
C ILE A 100 -12.74 -14.59 0.12
N GLY A 101 -13.02 -15.27 1.23
CA GLY A 101 -13.78 -16.53 1.25
C GLY A 101 -15.20 -16.43 0.70
N LYS A 102 -15.76 -15.22 0.56
CA LYS A 102 -17.05 -14.95 -0.08
C LYS A 102 -16.95 -14.82 -1.60
N VAL A 103 -15.74 -14.72 -2.15
CA VAL A 103 -15.50 -14.65 -3.60
C VAL A 103 -15.74 -16.04 -4.21
N SER A 104 -16.47 -16.07 -5.32
CA SER A 104 -16.76 -17.30 -6.06
C SER A 104 -15.46 -18.03 -6.41
N ARG A 105 -15.45 -19.37 -6.32
CA ARG A 105 -14.29 -20.19 -6.74
C ARG A 105 -13.90 -20.00 -8.21
N TYR A 106 -14.81 -19.45 -9.02
CA TYR A 106 -14.58 -19.19 -10.44
C TYR A 106 -13.89 -17.86 -10.72
N ASP A 107 -13.84 -16.98 -9.71
CA ASP A 107 -13.24 -15.67 -9.77
C ASP A 107 -11.81 -15.71 -9.20
N THR A 108 -10.97 -14.81 -9.71
CA THR A 108 -9.59 -14.63 -9.23
C THR A 108 -9.47 -13.27 -8.59
N LEU A 109 -8.89 -13.21 -7.40
CA LEU A 109 -8.62 -11.95 -6.69
C LEU A 109 -7.14 -11.88 -6.34
N SER A 110 -6.52 -10.73 -6.56
CA SER A 110 -5.17 -10.45 -6.06
C SER A 110 -5.14 -9.10 -5.38
N ILE A 111 -4.80 -9.09 -4.08
CA ILE A 111 -4.58 -7.86 -3.31
C ILE A 111 -3.07 -7.69 -3.14
N VAL A 112 -2.53 -6.61 -3.70
CA VAL A 112 -1.11 -6.27 -3.59
C VAL A 112 -0.98 -5.04 -2.70
N ILE A 113 -0.33 -5.20 -1.54
CA ILE A 113 -0.10 -4.14 -0.56
C ILE A 113 1.39 -3.78 -0.57
N PRO A 114 1.80 -2.76 -1.33
CA PRO A 114 3.17 -2.28 -1.30
C PRO A 114 3.41 -1.44 -0.04
N ILE A 115 4.21 -1.97 0.89
CA ILE A 115 4.70 -1.27 2.07
C ILE A 115 6.04 -0.64 1.71
N LYS A 116 6.01 0.67 1.50
CA LYS A 116 7.22 1.47 1.38
C LYS A 116 7.25 2.52 2.49
N PRO A 117 8.39 2.69 3.14
CA PRO A 117 8.55 3.75 4.12
C PRO A 117 8.64 5.10 3.42
N VAL A 118 8.09 6.09 4.11
CA VAL A 118 7.68 7.33 3.50
C VAL A 118 8.76 8.40 3.66
N GLY A 119 8.95 9.24 2.64
CA GLY A 119 9.97 10.28 2.62
C GLY A 119 9.60 11.51 3.47
N HIS A 120 10.59 12.31 3.86
CA HIS A 120 10.39 13.52 4.68
C HIS A 120 9.37 14.50 4.08
N LYS A 121 9.33 14.64 2.74
CA LYS A 121 8.37 15.51 2.03
C LYS A 121 6.91 15.15 2.29
N PHE A 122 6.60 13.85 2.39
CA PHE A 122 5.24 13.41 2.67
C PHE A 122 4.89 13.70 4.14
N ASN A 123 5.79 13.47 5.08
CA ASN A 123 5.56 13.82 6.49
C ASN A 123 5.30 15.32 6.66
N LEU A 124 6.06 16.17 5.97
CA LEU A 124 5.80 17.62 5.94
C LEU A 124 4.43 17.97 5.36
N ARG A 125 3.98 17.24 4.33
CA ARG A 125 2.63 17.42 3.75
C ARG A 125 1.56 17.01 4.75
N SER A 126 1.72 15.86 5.43
CA SER A 126 0.81 15.38 6.46
C SER A 126 0.73 16.35 7.64
N GLN A 127 1.87 16.85 8.14
CA GLN A 127 1.91 17.85 9.22
C GLN A 127 1.15 19.13 8.84
N LYS A 128 1.40 19.69 7.66
CA LYS A 128 0.69 20.89 7.18
C LYS A 128 -0.82 20.67 7.05
N ALA A 129 -1.23 19.46 6.69
CA ALA A 129 -2.62 19.08 6.60
C ALA A 129 -3.27 18.95 7.98
N VAL A 130 -2.56 18.38 8.96
CA VAL A 130 -2.98 18.35 10.38
C VAL A 130 -3.12 19.76 10.93
N ASP A 131 -2.12 20.63 10.72
CA ASP A 131 -2.15 22.02 11.19
C ASP A 131 -3.33 22.79 10.61
N ARG A 132 -3.69 22.53 9.35
CA ARG A 132 -4.88 23.11 8.72
C ARG A 132 -6.17 22.59 9.32
N LEU A 133 -6.25 21.28 9.56
CA LEU A 133 -7.40 20.65 10.19
C LEU A 133 -7.63 21.23 11.60
N TYR A 134 -6.58 21.42 12.40
CA TYR A 134 -6.68 22.09 13.71
C TYR A 134 -7.14 23.55 13.62
N LYS A 135 -6.86 24.23 12.51
CA LYS A 135 -7.30 25.60 12.24
C LYS A 135 -8.68 25.69 11.58
N ASN A 136 -9.42 24.57 11.48
CA ASN A 136 -10.68 24.46 10.74
C ASN A 136 -10.58 24.91 9.27
N LEU A 137 -9.39 24.78 8.67
CA LEU A 137 -9.14 25.08 7.25
C LEU A 137 -9.23 23.80 6.40
N SER A 138 -9.56 23.96 5.12
CA SER A 138 -9.69 22.80 4.24
C SER A 138 -8.32 22.14 3.99
N VAL A 139 -8.28 20.81 4.09
CA VAL A 139 -7.04 20.03 3.99
C VAL A 139 -6.49 19.98 2.56
N TYR A 140 -7.39 20.10 1.57
CA TYR A 140 -7.13 19.92 0.14
C TYR A 140 -7.11 21.24 -0.66
N GLU A 141 -7.15 22.41 0.00
CA GLU A 141 -7.17 23.67 -0.73
C GLU A 141 -5.90 23.87 -1.57
N HIS A 142 -6.11 24.01 -2.88
CA HIS A 142 -5.06 24.35 -3.82
C HIS A 142 -4.55 25.76 -3.55
N ARG A 143 -3.24 25.89 -3.31
CA ARG A 143 -2.48 27.15 -3.14
C ARG A 143 -2.62 28.15 -4.31
N ASN A 144 -3.32 27.78 -5.39
CA ASN A 144 -3.43 28.56 -6.62
C ASN A 144 -4.65 29.48 -6.67
N GLN A 145 -5.08 30.04 -5.54
CA GLN A 145 -6.08 31.12 -5.58
C GLN A 145 -5.54 32.33 -6.39
N TRP A 146 -4.25 32.66 -6.26
CA TRP A 146 -3.62 33.75 -7.03
C TRP A 146 -3.60 33.53 -8.55
N ARG A 147 -3.37 32.30 -9.03
CA ARG A 147 -3.46 31.99 -10.48
C ARG A 147 -4.88 32.10 -11.03
N LYS A 148 -5.90 31.89 -10.19
CA LYS A 148 -7.31 32.07 -10.59
C LYS A 148 -7.63 33.52 -10.91
N TYR A 149 -7.01 34.48 -10.21
CA TYR A 149 -7.17 35.91 -10.46
C TYR A 149 -6.31 36.42 -11.63
N ILE A 150 -5.20 35.75 -11.96
CA ILE A 150 -4.38 36.09 -13.14
C ILE A 150 -5.07 35.65 -14.44
N ILE A 151 -5.88 34.57 -14.42
CA ILE A 151 -6.49 33.98 -15.62
C ILE A 151 -7.93 34.50 -15.88
N MET A 152 -8.55 35.20 -14.92
CA MET A 152 -9.91 35.76 -15.10
C MET A 152 -9.97 37.25 -14.68
N PRO A 153 -9.56 38.19 -15.56
CA PRO A 153 -9.60 39.62 -15.25
C PRO A 153 -11.00 40.25 -15.28
N ARG A 154 -12.07 39.49 -15.61
CA ARG A 154 -13.42 40.03 -15.83
C ARG A 154 -14.49 39.63 -14.78
N LYS A 155 -14.09 39.23 -13.58
CA LYS A 155 -15.03 39.01 -12.45
C LYS A 155 -14.79 39.93 -11.25
N LEU A 156 -14.18 41.09 -11.50
CA LEU A 156 -14.00 42.18 -10.52
C LEU A 156 -14.61 43.46 -11.10
N ILE A 157 -15.93 43.45 -11.29
CA ILE A 157 -16.80 44.63 -11.37
C ILE A 157 -18.05 44.27 -10.58
#